data_AF-A0A8J3TL94-F1
#
_entry.id   AF-A0A8J3TL94-F1
#
_cell.length_a   1.000
_cell.length_b   1.000
_cell.length_c   1.000
_cell.angle_alpha   90.00
_cell.angle_beta   90.00
_cell.angle_gamma   90.00
#
_symmetry.space_group_name_H-M   'P 1'
#
loop_
_entity.id
_entity.type
_entity.pdbx_description
1 polymer ?
#
loop_
_entity_poly.entity_id
_entity_poly.type
_entity_poly.pdbx_seq_one_letter_code
_entity_poly.pdbx_strand_id
1 'polypeptide(L)'
;MNTRTLYPLMRSTAHAITWRPMVLGAALGSAVLLVPEVLTERLTATHLTTLARIAAICVALGAAFLLDDPATRSTPTVPTPRVARNLVRVTLAVPAVALWWTLTLGLAKTTGHHAAAAHLPVAALTLEAATLLTAALALAAIAQRRTADGNTGVIAAPAVLLLAAVAWFLPHSAALILTPTDPDWTASHDRWTAVLAIALVSFLWAGHERERRPVPRGWRLTVIAVLILLVGGGTVFAFRSDSEQRTAPPSGGIDTGTPAWRQIVPGGACQCANGSRFSFWERQADPTRVVLFLNGGGVCWDATMCAFTSTGQPGENDFYDWNDEGGERPYDQKSGFFDLTRADNPFAGYSIIYLSSCTGDAHLGNVAQKYSPTLTVQHRGYVNGTAALDYLATHYPNAAQVVVIGKTAGSIAAPLYGGLVADRLPHAKVTVFGAQSGAWPDNPDFNAKVLAKAWGAYDAVPAWAVDGLTVRNWGIPRFWVQAVHHAPELVLSRFDHAFDPAAAVEVTTWMPGNPPNLLTVIDANETAIETAGVTLHSYTAPGKGHGLFEFDRFYDLKVNDVRLIDWLKQLVTGKSPSDVHCDTCNQ
;
A
#
# COMPACT_ATOMS: atom_id res chain seq x y z
N MET A 1 24.53 46.43 4.32
CA MET A 1 25.33 46.51 3.08
C MET A 1 24.47 47.09 1.98
N ASN A 2 24.97 48.04 1.20
CA ASN A 2 24.21 48.75 0.17
C ASN A 2 24.00 47.83 -1.06
N THR A 3 22.86 47.89 -1.75
CA THR A 3 22.50 46.97 -2.86
C THR A 3 23.52 47.00 -4.02
N ARG A 4 24.21 48.13 -4.21
CA ARG A 4 25.31 48.31 -5.19
C ARG A 4 26.58 47.51 -4.90
N THR A 5 26.82 47.08 -3.66
CA THR A 5 27.99 46.26 -3.27
C THR A 5 27.66 44.77 -3.15
N LEU A 6 26.39 44.43 -2.90
CA LEU A 6 25.96 43.04 -2.75
C LEU A 6 25.94 42.28 -4.10
N TYR A 7 25.45 42.94 -5.16
CA TYR A 7 25.31 42.33 -6.48
C TYR A 7 26.65 41.89 -7.13
N PRO A 8 27.73 42.70 -7.12
CA PRO A 8 29.03 42.27 -7.66
C PRO A 8 29.64 41.08 -6.91
N LEU A 9 29.44 41.02 -5.58
CA LEU A 9 29.93 39.92 -4.73
C LEU A 9 29.15 38.62 -4.98
N MET A 10 27.83 38.70 -5.12
CA MET A 10 27.01 37.55 -5.49
C MET A 10 27.37 37.04 -6.89
N ARG A 11 27.57 37.95 -7.85
CA ARG A 11 27.95 37.61 -9.23
C ARG A 11 29.31 36.93 -9.31
N SER A 12 30.33 37.46 -8.62
CA SER A 12 31.66 36.84 -8.64
C SER A 12 31.67 35.47 -7.96
N THR A 13 30.94 35.33 -6.84
CA THR A 13 30.82 34.05 -6.13
C THR A 13 30.04 33.02 -6.96
N ALA A 14 28.99 33.45 -7.66
CA ALA A 14 28.24 32.58 -8.57
C ALA A 14 29.12 32.06 -9.73
N HIS A 15 30.01 32.89 -10.29
CA HIS A 15 30.95 32.46 -11.32
C HIS A 15 32.04 31.52 -10.80
N ALA A 16 32.38 31.59 -9.52
CA ALA A 16 33.39 30.75 -8.89
C ALA A 16 32.87 29.34 -8.53
N ILE A 17 31.56 29.13 -8.51
CA ILE A 17 30.95 27.82 -8.25
C ILE A 17 31.13 26.92 -9.48
N THR A 18 31.59 25.69 -9.25
CA THR A 18 31.63 24.64 -10.26
C THR A 18 30.22 24.08 -10.46
N TRP A 19 29.39 24.73 -11.28
CA TRP A 19 28.00 24.31 -11.52
C TRP A 19 27.86 23.00 -12.30
N ARG A 20 28.88 22.59 -13.06
CA ARG A 20 28.80 21.43 -13.97
C ARG A 20 28.35 20.13 -13.28
N PRO A 21 28.91 19.71 -12.12
CA PRO A 21 28.47 18.51 -11.43
C PRO A 21 27.01 18.61 -10.93
N MET A 22 26.58 19.79 -10.48
CA MET A 22 25.17 20.02 -10.08
C MET A 22 24.21 19.90 -11.25
N VAL A 23 24.56 20.48 -12.41
CA VAL A 23 23.74 20.38 -13.63
C VAL A 23 23.68 18.93 -14.13
N LEU A 24 24.80 18.20 -14.11
CA LEU A 24 24.86 16.79 -14.49
C LEU A 24 24.05 15.91 -13.53
N GLY A 25 24.17 16.14 -12.23
CA GLY A 25 23.38 15.42 -11.21
C GLY A 25 21.88 15.68 -11.36
N ALA A 26 21.49 16.93 -11.61
CA ALA A 26 20.11 17.30 -11.89
C ALA A 26 19.58 16.64 -13.18
N ALA A 27 20.37 16.66 -14.27
CA ALA A 27 19.99 16.03 -15.53
C ALA A 27 19.85 14.50 -15.39
N LEU A 28 20.79 13.85 -14.70
CA LEU A 28 20.73 12.41 -14.43
C LEU A 28 19.54 12.05 -13.54
N GLY A 29 19.28 12.83 -12.49
CA GLY A 29 18.12 12.62 -11.61
C GLY A 29 16.77 12.76 -12.36
N SER A 30 16.65 13.74 -13.26
CA SER A 30 15.47 13.87 -14.11
C SER A 30 15.36 12.73 -15.14
N ALA A 31 16.47 12.27 -15.72
CA ALA A 31 16.49 11.14 -16.65
C ALA A 31 16.07 9.82 -15.99
N VAL A 32 16.47 9.59 -14.74
CA VAL A 32 16.08 8.41 -13.95
C VAL A 32 14.56 8.29 -13.81
N LEU A 33 13.83 9.40 -13.76
CA LEU A 33 12.37 9.40 -13.70
C LEU A 33 11.70 9.17 -15.06
N LEU A 34 12.33 9.60 -16.16
CA LEU A 34 11.77 9.51 -17.52
C LEU A 34 12.05 8.18 -18.22
N VAL A 35 13.19 7.54 -17.95
CA VAL A 35 13.62 6.31 -18.66
C VAL A 35 12.70 5.11 -18.39
N PRO A 36 12.26 4.85 -17.14
CA PRO A 36 11.37 3.72 -16.85
C PRO A 36 10.00 3.85 -17.51
N GLU A 37 9.48 5.07 -17.71
CA GLU A 37 8.21 5.33 -18.39
C GLU A 37 8.25 4.90 -19.87
N VAL A 38 9.41 5.08 -20.54
CA VAL A 38 9.60 4.66 -21.94
C VAL A 38 9.68 3.14 -22.07
N LEU A 39 10.01 2.44 -20.99
CA LEU A 39 10.33 1.00 -20.99
C LEU A 39 9.28 0.13 -20.27
N THR A 40 8.43 0.71 -19.43
CA THR A 40 7.46 -0.01 -18.59
C THR A 40 6.11 0.71 -18.58
N GLU A 41 5.01 -0.04 -18.71
CA GLU A 41 3.68 0.57 -18.85
C GLU A 41 3.07 1.07 -17.53
N ARG A 42 3.59 0.70 -16.35
CA ARG A 42 2.98 1.05 -15.05
C ARG A 42 4.00 1.25 -13.91
N LEU A 43 4.19 2.50 -13.45
CA LEU A 43 4.98 2.81 -12.25
C LEU A 43 4.07 2.90 -11.00
N THR A 44 4.40 2.14 -9.94
CA THR A 44 3.71 2.16 -8.64
C THR A 44 4.19 3.32 -7.77
N ALA A 45 3.48 3.62 -6.67
CA ALA A 45 3.90 4.67 -5.72
C ALA A 45 5.28 4.37 -5.08
N THR A 46 5.58 3.10 -4.84
CA THR A 46 6.88 2.64 -4.32
C THR A 46 7.99 2.83 -5.37
N HIS A 47 7.71 2.55 -6.64
CA HIS A 47 8.63 2.84 -7.74
C HIS A 47 8.93 4.34 -7.83
N LEU A 48 7.90 5.20 -7.83
CA LEU A 48 8.08 6.66 -7.87
C LEU A 48 8.85 7.20 -6.66
N THR A 49 8.57 6.68 -5.46
CA THR A 49 9.29 7.06 -4.23
C THR A 49 10.77 6.68 -4.33
N THR A 50 11.07 5.50 -4.86
CA THR A 50 12.45 5.02 -5.04
C THR A 50 13.18 5.82 -6.13
N LEU A 51 12.53 6.12 -7.25
CA LEU A 51 13.11 6.94 -8.31
C LEU A 51 13.36 8.38 -7.83
N ALA A 52 12.45 8.95 -7.02
CA ALA A 52 12.65 10.26 -6.40
C ALA A 52 13.85 10.28 -5.43
N ARG A 53 14.06 9.20 -4.66
CA ARG A 53 15.26 9.02 -3.81
C ARG A 53 16.53 8.95 -4.64
N ILE A 54 16.54 8.20 -5.74
CA ILE A 54 17.69 8.14 -6.64
C ILE A 54 17.97 9.52 -7.26
N ALA A 55 16.94 10.26 -7.66
CA ALA A 55 17.09 11.63 -8.15
C ALA A 55 17.69 12.56 -7.07
N ALA A 56 17.24 12.44 -5.81
CA ALA A 56 17.80 13.19 -4.68
C ALA A 56 19.28 12.87 -4.44
N ILE A 57 19.68 11.59 -4.57
CA ILE A 57 21.09 11.18 -4.50
C ILE A 57 21.89 11.84 -5.64
N CYS A 58 21.39 11.79 -6.89
CA CYS A 58 22.08 12.38 -8.04
C CYS A 58 22.38 13.87 -7.86
N VAL A 59 21.42 14.67 -7.36
CA VAL A 59 21.66 16.10 -7.10
C VAL A 59 22.59 16.31 -5.89
N ALA A 60 22.52 15.46 -4.87
CA ALA A 60 23.41 15.50 -3.70
C ALA A 60 24.88 15.23 -4.08
N LEU A 61 25.13 14.33 -5.03
CA LEU A 61 26.47 14.11 -5.59
C LEU A 61 27.00 15.34 -6.30
N GLY A 62 26.16 16.06 -7.03
CA GLY A 62 26.52 17.34 -7.62
C GLY A 62 26.80 18.41 -6.58
N ALA A 63 25.98 18.49 -5.52
CA ALA A 63 26.11 19.45 -4.43
C ALA A 63 27.40 19.25 -3.60
N ALA A 64 27.98 18.04 -3.59
CA ALA A 64 29.26 17.77 -2.96
C ALA A 64 30.41 18.63 -3.52
N PHE A 65 30.30 19.11 -4.77
CA PHE A 65 31.28 19.99 -5.42
C PHE A 65 30.98 21.48 -5.21
N LEU A 66 29.87 21.85 -4.56
CA LEU A 66 29.47 23.25 -4.41
C LEU A 66 30.50 24.09 -3.63
N LEU A 67 31.20 23.43 -2.71
CA LEU A 67 32.20 24.03 -1.84
C LEU A 67 33.62 23.96 -2.42
N ASP A 68 33.80 23.43 -3.62
CA ASP A 68 35.12 23.38 -4.27
C ASP A 68 35.62 24.80 -4.53
N ASP A 69 36.84 25.07 -4.08
CA ASP A 69 37.46 26.37 -4.19
C ASP A 69 38.88 26.20 -4.74
N PRO A 70 39.07 26.34 -6.07
CA PRO A 70 40.40 26.28 -6.68
C PRO A 70 41.38 27.31 -6.09
N ALA A 71 40.85 28.39 -5.49
CA ALA A 71 41.62 29.43 -4.82
C ALA A 71 41.88 29.13 -3.33
N THR A 72 41.65 27.91 -2.83
CA THR A 72 41.84 27.52 -1.41
C THR A 72 43.22 27.89 -0.86
N ARG A 73 44.25 28.00 -1.71
CA ARG A 73 45.60 28.42 -1.32
C ARG A 73 45.75 29.92 -1.04
N SER A 74 44.92 30.78 -1.64
CA SER A 74 44.97 32.24 -1.48
C SER A 74 43.86 32.80 -0.60
N THR A 75 42.74 32.08 -0.44
CA THR A 75 41.61 32.51 0.41
C THR A 75 41.80 32.50 1.94
N PRO A 76 42.83 31.86 2.57
CA PRO A 76 43.06 31.96 4.01
C PRO A 76 43.45 33.36 4.50
N THR A 77 43.84 34.24 3.58
CA THR A 77 44.22 35.63 3.88
C THR A 77 43.02 36.58 3.91
N VAL A 78 41.85 36.12 3.46
CA VAL A 78 40.63 36.93 3.38
C VAL A 78 40.01 37.07 4.78
N PRO A 79 39.54 38.27 5.20
CA PRO A 79 39.00 38.51 6.53
C PRO A 79 37.60 37.91 6.77
N THR A 80 37.08 37.09 5.85
CA THR A 80 35.75 36.48 5.95
C THR A 80 35.81 35.04 6.46
N PRO A 81 35.07 34.70 7.54
CA PRO A 81 35.02 33.34 8.06
C PRO A 81 34.60 32.33 7.00
N ARG A 82 35.21 31.14 7.03
CA ARG A 82 34.90 30.06 6.08
C ARG A 82 33.42 29.69 6.05
N VAL A 83 32.76 29.61 7.21
CA VAL A 83 31.31 29.34 7.27
C VAL A 83 30.50 30.37 6.48
N ALA A 84 30.90 31.66 6.50
CA ALA A 84 30.20 32.71 5.77
C ALA A 84 30.38 32.54 4.25
N ARG A 85 31.57 32.16 3.79
CA ARG A 85 31.85 31.88 2.38
C ARG A 85 31.07 30.66 1.88
N ASN A 86 31.00 29.59 2.68
CA ASN A 86 30.22 28.40 2.36
C ASN A 86 28.72 28.72 2.32
N LEU A 87 28.21 29.47 3.29
CA LEU A 87 26.81 29.89 3.32
C LEU A 87 26.42 30.73 2.11
N VAL A 88 27.27 31.64 1.62
CA VAL A 88 26.97 32.39 0.38
C VAL A 88 26.84 31.46 -0.83
N ARG A 89 27.74 30.47 -0.97
CA ARG A 89 27.66 29.48 -2.06
C ARG A 89 26.39 28.63 -1.98
N VAL A 90 26.04 28.17 -0.78
CA VAL A 90 24.79 27.42 -0.54
C VAL A 90 23.57 28.26 -0.88
N THR A 91 23.48 29.49 -0.38
CA THR A 91 22.35 30.40 -0.64
C THR A 91 22.15 30.68 -2.13
N LEU A 92 23.24 30.76 -2.91
CA LEU A 92 23.14 30.95 -4.37
C LEU A 92 22.63 29.70 -5.09
N ALA A 93 22.88 28.50 -4.57
CA ALA A 93 22.45 27.24 -5.17
C ALA A 93 21.03 26.82 -4.77
N VAL A 94 20.57 27.18 -3.57
CA VAL A 94 19.26 26.76 -3.02
C VAL A 94 18.08 27.04 -3.98
N PRO A 95 17.92 28.23 -4.60
CA PRO A 95 16.79 28.49 -5.49
C PRO A 95 16.77 27.57 -6.72
N ALA A 96 17.93 27.29 -7.30
CA ALA A 96 18.04 26.40 -8.46
C ALA A 96 17.72 24.95 -8.09
N VAL A 97 18.21 24.49 -6.93
CA VAL A 97 17.92 23.13 -6.43
C VAL A 97 16.45 22.99 -6.04
N ALA A 98 15.86 23.98 -5.37
CA ALA A 98 14.45 23.97 -4.99
C ALA A 98 13.53 23.97 -6.22
N LEU A 99 13.85 24.78 -7.23
CA LEU A 99 13.11 24.79 -8.50
C LEU A 99 13.21 23.42 -9.19
N TRP A 100 14.41 22.87 -9.31
CA TRP A 100 14.61 21.57 -9.92
C TRP A 100 13.90 20.45 -9.16
N TRP A 101 13.96 20.43 -7.82
CA TRP A 101 13.28 19.43 -7.00
C TRP A 101 11.76 19.54 -7.12
N THR A 102 11.22 20.76 -7.16
CA THR A 102 9.78 21.00 -7.37
C THR A 102 9.34 20.48 -8.73
N LEU A 103 10.12 20.74 -9.80
CA LEU A 103 9.85 20.22 -11.13
C LEU A 103 9.98 18.69 -11.18
N THR A 104 10.93 18.12 -10.44
CA THR A 104 11.17 16.67 -10.35
C THR A 104 9.99 15.96 -9.67
N LEU A 105 9.48 16.50 -8.57
CA LEU A 105 8.28 15.99 -7.90
C LEU A 105 7.01 16.22 -8.74
N GLY A 106 6.92 17.34 -9.46
CA GLY A 106 5.86 17.59 -10.43
C GLY A 106 5.86 16.55 -11.54
N LEU A 107 7.04 16.24 -12.09
CA LEU A 107 7.24 15.22 -13.10
C LEU A 107 6.90 13.82 -12.56
N ALA A 108 7.32 13.48 -11.34
CA ALA A 108 6.96 12.22 -10.70
C ALA A 108 5.43 12.06 -10.55
N LYS A 109 4.71 13.16 -10.31
CA LYS A 109 3.24 13.16 -10.26
C LYS A 109 2.58 13.05 -11.64
N THR A 110 3.21 13.53 -12.70
CA THR A 110 2.66 13.40 -14.07
C THR A 110 2.97 12.05 -14.71
N THR A 111 4.06 11.41 -14.30
CA THR A 111 4.54 10.12 -14.84
C THR A 111 3.97 8.90 -14.10
N GLY A 112 3.44 9.08 -12.89
CA GLY A 112 2.72 8.05 -12.16
C GLY A 112 1.30 7.83 -12.67
N HIS A 113 0.75 6.61 -12.49
CA HIS A 113 -0.69 6.40 -12.59
C HIS A 113 -1.44 7.35 -11.64
N HIS A 114 -2.61 7.87 -12.05
CA HIS A 114 -3.35 8.91 -11.31
C HIS A 114 -3.54 8.61 -9.81
N ALA A 115 -3.67 7.33 -9.43
CA ALA A 115 -3.74 6.90 -8.03
C ALA A 115 -2.37 6.96 -7.30
N ALA A 116 -1.29 6.50 -7.92
CA ALA A 116 0.06 6.53 -7.34
C ALA A 116 0.59 7.96 -7.16
N ALA A 117 0.27 8.85 -8.10
CA ALA A 117 0.65 10.26 -8.05
C ALA A 117 -0.05 11.05 -6.92
N ALA A 118 -1.28 10.67 -6.57
CA ALA A 118 -2.06 11.33 -5.52
C ALA A 118 -1.49 11.09 -4.11
N HIS A 119 -0.82 9.96 -3.89
CA HIS A 119 -0.31 9.54 -2.58
C HIS A 119 1.22 9.69 -2.42
N LEU A 120 1.90 10.40 -3.33
CA LEU A 120 3.34 10.62 -3.21
C LEU A 120 3.64 11.44 -1.93
N PRO A 121 4.45 10.94 -0.98
CA PRO A 121 4.71 11.63 0.29
C PRO A 121 5.72 12.76 0.11
N VAL A 122 5.27 13.87 -0.49
CA VAL A 122 6.10 15.01 -0.91
C VAL A 122 6.91 15.58 0.24
N ALA A 123 6.30 15.76 1.42
CA ALA A 123 6.98 16.33 2.58
C ALA A 123 8.14 15.44 3.05
N ALA A 124 7.89 14.13 3.10
CA ALA A 124 8.83 13.12 3.53
C ALA A 124 10.02 13.01 2.55
N LEU A 125 9.74 12.91 1.25
CA LEU A 125 10.77 12.91 0.20
C LEU A 125 11.59 14.20 0.18
N THR A 126 10.95 15.34 0.46
CA THR A 126 11.65 16.63 0.55
C THR A 126 12.58 16.68 1.76
N LEU A 127 12.18 16.10 2.89
CA LEU A 127 13.04 15.93 4.07
C LEU A 127 14.25 15.05 3.76
N GLU A 128 14.04 13.89 3.12
CA GLU A 128 15.13 13.00 2.70
C GLU A 128 16.11 13.71 1.75
N ALA A 129 15.59 14.39 0.72
CA ALA A 129 16.41 15.14 -0.24
C ALA A 129 17.19 16.28 0.42
N ALA A 130 16.55 17.04 1.30
CA ALA A 130 17.22 18.10 2.07
C ALA A 130 18.32 17.53 2.97
N THR A 131 18.10 16.36 3.56
CA THR A 131 19.09 15.66 4.39
C THR A 131 20.29 15.21 3.57
N LEU A 132 20.07 14.58 2.41
CA LEU A 132 21.15 14.15 1.51
C LEU A 132 21.99 15.33 1.01
N LEU A 133 21.33 16.43 0.61
CA LEU A 133 21.99 17.67 0.20
C LEU A 133 22.83 18.27 1.35
N THR A 134 22.28 18.31 2.55
CA THR A 134 22.98 18.85 3.72
C THR A 134 24.15 17.96 4.14
N ALA A 135 23.99 16.64 4.07
CA ALA A 135 25.06 15.68 4.33
C ALA A 135 26.20 15.83 3.31
N ALA A 136 25.89 16.03 2.02
CA ALA A 136 26.87 16.30 0.98
C ALA A 136 27.68 17.58 1.28
N LEU A 137 27.00 18.65 1.69
CA LEU A 137 27.65 19.91 2.07
C LEU A 137 28.49 19.76 3.35
N ALA A 138 28.01 19.01 4.34
CA ALA A 138 28.74 18.73 5.57
C ALA A 138 30.03 17.95 5.28
N LEU A 139 29.95 16.90 4.45
CA LEU A 139 31.10 16.10 4.02
C LEU A 139 32.10 16.93 3.23
N ALA A 140 31.63 17.79 2.33
CA ALA A 140 32.49 18.73 1.59
C ALA A 140 33.20 19.72 2.53
N ALA A 141 32.48 20.28 3.52
CA ALA A 141 33.05 21.17 4.52
C ALA A 141 34.08 20.45 5.43
N ILE A 142 33.85 19.18 5.76
CA ILE A 142 34.81 18.34 6.50
C ILE A 142 36.04 18.07 5.64
N ALA A 143 35.86 17.75 4.35
CA ALA A 143 36.96 17.55 3.41
C ALA A 143 37.80 18.83 3.26
N GLN A 144 37.19 20.02 3.23
CA GLN A 144 37.90 21.31 3.22
C GLN A 144 38.81 21.53 4.43
N ARG A 145 38.60 20.82 5.53
CA ARG A 145 39.50 20.88 6.70
C ARG A 145 40.70 19.95 6.57
N ARG A 146 40.61 18.94 5.70
CA ARG A 146 41.61 17.88 5.57
C ARG A 146 42.44 18.00 4.29
N THR A 147 41.94 18.70 3.26
CA THR A 147 42.62 18.86 1.97
C THR A 147 43.09 20.29 1.72
N ALA A 148 44.26 20.44 1.12
CA ALA A 148 44.85 21.74 0.77
C ALA A 148 44.58 22.14 -0.71
N ASP A 149 44.15 21.18 -1.53
CA ASP A 149 44.09 21.34 -3.00
C ASP A 149 42.77 21.93 -3.50
N GLY A 150 41.79 22.14 -2.62
CA GLY A 150 40.51 22.79 -2.94
C GLY A 150 39.46 21.90 -3.63
N ASN A 151 39.80 20.66 -3.97
CA ASN A 151 38.94 19.66 -4.61
C ASN A 151 38.24 18.79 -3.56
N THR A 152 37.19 19.32 -2.93
CA THR A 152 36.50 18.67 -1.81
C THR A 152 35.43 17.69 -2.25
N GLY A 153 34.84 17.91 -3.43
CA GLY A 153 33.84 17.05 -4.03
C GLY A 153 34.35 15.64 -4.35
N VAL A 154 35.65 15.48 -4.64
CA VAL A 154 36.26 14.16 -4.93
C VAL A 154 36.23 13.23 -3.71
N ILE A 155 36.23 13.80 -2.49
CA ILE A 155 36.11 13.04 -1.25
C ILE A 155 34.64 12.96 -0.81
N ALA A 156 33.91 14.06 -0.93
CA ALA A 156 32.54 14.15 -0.44
C ALA A 156 31.56 13.31 -1.27
N ALA A 157 31.68 13.26 -2.60
CA ALA A 157 30.74 12.52 -3.44
C ALA A 157 30.76 11.00 -3.20
N PRO A 158 31.92 10.31 -3.14
CA PRO A 158 31.96 8.89 -2.77
C PRO A 158 31.45 8.62 -1.35
N ALA A 159 31.68 9.54 -0.41
CA ALA A 159 31.18 9.42 0.95
C ALA A 159 29.65 9.54 1.03
N VAL A 160 29.03 10.41 0.21
CA VAL A 160 27.56 10.49 0.07
C VAL A 160 27.00 9.18 -0.48
N LEU A 161 27.60 8.61 -1.53
CA LEU A 161 27.19 7.30 -2.06
C LEU A 161 27.29 6.20 -1.00
N LEU A 162 28.39 6.16 -0.25
CA LEU A 162 28.59 5.16 0.80
C LEU A 162 27.53 5.30 1.90
N LEU A 163 27.21 6.52 2.35
CA LEU A 163 26.16 6.73 3.35
C LEU A 163 24.78 6.33 2.83
N ALA A 164 24.46 6.67 1.58
CA ALA A 164 23.21 6.27 0.95
C ALA A 164 23.10 4.74 0.80
N ALA A 165 24.20 4.07 0.44
CA ALA A 165 24.25 2.61 0.37
C ALA A 165 24.08 1.97 1.76
N VAL A 166 24.79 2.45 2.78
CA VAL A 166 24.67 1.95 4.15
C VAL A 166 23.25 2.11 4.69
N ALA A 167 22.58 3.22 4.38
CA ALA A 167 21.19 3.45 4.79
C ALA A 167 20.22 2.37 4.30
N TRP A 168 20.54 1.69 3.19
CA TRP A 168 19.76 0.59 2.62
C TRP A 168 19.97 -0.74 3.35
N PHE A 169 21.08 -0.89 4.08
CA PHE A 169 21.46 -2.13 4.78
C PHE A 169 21.28 -2.05 6.30
N LEU A 170 20.69 -0.96 6.82
CA LEU A 170 20.41 -0.83 8.24
C LEU A 170 19.36 -1.87 8.68
N PRO A 171 19.51 -2.48 9.87
CA PRO A 171 18.49 -3.38 10.41
C PRO A 171 17.19 -2.62 10.62
N HIS A 172 16.04 -3.31 10.56
CA HIS A 172 14.71 -2.69 10.59
C HIS A 172 14.51 -1.70 11.76
N SER A 173 15.02 -2.04 12.95
CA SER A 173 14.99 -1.19 14.15
C SER A 173 15.73 0.15 14.01
N ALA A 174 16.58 0.31 13.00
CA ALA A 174 17.32 1.53 12.69
C ALA A 174 17.18 1.95 11.21
N ALA A 175 16.26 1.32 10.46
CA ALA A 175 16.08 1.59 9.05
C ALA A 175 15.76 3.07 8.80
N LEU A 176 16.40 3.63 7.76
CA LEU A 176 16.14 4.97 7.23
C LEU A 176 15.34 4.89 5.93
N ILE A 177 15.58 3.86 5.12
CA ILE A 177 14.84 3.64 3.89
C ILE A 177 13.74 2.63 4.17
N LEU A 178 12.52 3.12 4.32
CA LEU A 178 11.31 2.30 4.38
C LEU A 178 10.38 2.68 3.22
N THR A 179 9.34 1.89 2.95
CA THR A 179 8.29 2.25 2.00
C THR A 179 7.22 3.11 2.69
N PRO A 180 6.49 3.99 1.97
CA PRO A 180 5.45 4.83 2.59
C PRO A 180 4.34 4.07 3.32
N THR A 181 4.22 2.77 3.03
CA THR A 181 3.28 1.81 3.63
C THR A 181 3.81 1.12 4.89
N ASP A 182 5.07 1.32 5.26
CA ASP A 182 5.70 0.67 6.41
C ASP A 182 5.20 1.28 7.73
N PRO A 183 4.83 0.49 8.75
CA PRO A 183 4.35 1.01 10.03
C PRO A 183 5.39 1.88 10.76
N ASP A 184 6.68 1.61 10.55
CA ASP A 184 7.79 2.39 11.10
C ASP A 184 8.15 3.59 10.21
N TRP A 185 7.38 3.90 9.15
CA TRP A 185 7.63 5.03 8.25
C TRP A 185 7.79 6.35 9.00
N THR A 186 6.91 6.66 9.94
CA THR A 186 6.98 7.88 10.75
C THR A 186 8.24 7.88 11.63
N ALA A 187 8.53 6.76 12.29
CA ALA A 187 9.73 6.61 13.12
C ALA A 187 11.02 6.73 12.29
N SER A 188 11.01 6.26 11.05
CA SER A 188 12.11 6.46 10.11
C SER A 188 12.29 7.94 9.75
N HIS A 189 11.21 8.70 9.56
CA HIS A 189 11.29 10.14 9.27
C HIS A 189 11.70 10.98 10.48
N ASP A 190 11.43 10.53 11.71
CA ASP A 190 12.03 11.09 12.91
C ASP A 190 13.56 10.88 12.92
N ARG A 191 14.03 9.70 12.50
CA ARG A 191 15.46 9.43 12.31
C ARG A 191 16.05 10.29 11.20
N TRP A 192 15.38 10.47 10.07
CA TRP A 192 15.80 11.41 9.02
C TRP A 192 15.94 12.84 9.55
N THR A 193 15.02 13.29 10.38
CA THR A 193 15.08 14.61 11.03
C THR A 193 16.31 14.71 11.94
N ALA A 194 16.61 13.66 12.72
CA ALA A 194 17.82 13.61 13.53
C ALA A 194 19.09 13.63 12.68
N VAL A 195 19.12 12.88 11.56
CA VAL A 195 20.25 12.88 10.61
C VAL A 195 20.44 14.25 9.98
N LEU A 196 19.36 14.94 9.60
CA LEU A 196 19.41 16.32 9.09
C LEU A 196 20.03 17.27 10.13
N ALA A 197 19.59 17.18 11.38
CA ALA A 197 20.14 18.00 12.47
C ALA A 197 21.64 17.74 12.67
N ILE A 198 22.07 16.46 12.65
CA ILE A 198 23.49 16.08 12.74
C ILE A 198 24.28 16.63 11.55
N ALA A 199 23.74 16.55 10.34
CA ALA A 199 24.37 17.07 9.13
C ALA A 199 24.54 18.60 9.18
N LEU A 200 23.52 19.34 9.63
CA LEU A 200 23.58 20.79 9.83
C LEU A 200 24.63 21.19 10.85
N VAL A 201 24.65 20.53 12.01
CA VAL A 201 25.66 20.76 13.05
C VAL A 201 27.06 20.47 12.53
N SER A 202 27.22 19.36 11.79
CA SER A 202 28.51 18.96 11.20
C SER A 202 29.00 19.97 10.17
N PHE A 203 28.11 20.47 9.31
CA PHE A 203 28.43 21.52 8.34
C PHE A 203 28.89 22.81 9.01
N LEU A 204 28.16 23.29 10.03
CA LEU A 204 28.52 24.51 10.76
C LEU A 204 29.82 24.34 11.55
N TRP A 205 30.00 23.20 12.22
CA TRP A 205 31.21 22.88 12.95
C TRP A 205 32.43 22.80 12.02
N ALA A 206 32.28 22.15 10.86
CA ALA A 206 33.36 22.03 9.89
C ALA A 206 33.70 23.37 9.21
N GLY A 207 32.71 24.26 9.05
CA GLY A 207 32.93 25.62 8.56
C GLY A 207 33.51 26.59 9.60
N HIS A 208 33.57 26.20 10.88
CA HIS A 208 34.11 27.04 11.95
C HIS A 208 35.64 26.94 12.00
N GLU A 209 36.32 28.08 11.87
CA GLU A 209 37.78 28.15 12.00
C GLU A 209 38.18 28.34 13.47
N ARG A 210 39.05 27.46 13.99
CA ARG A 210 39.46 27.45 15.42
C ARG A 210 40.31 28.65 15.83
N GLU A 211 40.86 29.43 14.90
CA GLU A 211 41.82 30.49 15.21
C GLU A 211 41.59 31.74 14.35
N ARG A 212 40.78 32.68 14.85
CA ARG A 212 40.91 34.16 14.68
C ARG A 212 39.76 34.89 15.41
N ARG A 213 40.14 35.63 16.47
CA ARG A 213 39.49 36.74 17.24
C ARG A 213 37.95 36.87 17.34
N PRO A 214 37.42 37.41 18.46
CA PRO A 214 36.03 37.25 18.86
C PRO A 214 35.05 37.97 17.92
N VAL A 215 34.08 37.21 17.42
CA VAL A 215 32.96 37.70 16.61
C VAL A 215 32.06 38.62 17.45
N PRO A 216 31.59 39.78 16.94
CA PRO A 216 30.68 40.67 17.67
C PRO A 216 29.39 39.94 18.09
N ARG A 217 28.95 40.17 19.33
CA ARG A 217 27.82 39.50 20.00
C ARG A 217 26.50 39.47 19.19
N GLY A 218 26.30 40.38 18.23
CA GLY A 218 25.09 40.44 17.39
C GLY A 218 24.93 39.27 16.40
N TRP A 219 26.02 38.65 15.92
CA TRP A 219 25.94 37.62 14.88
C TRP A 219 25.48 36.25 15.42
N ARG A 220 25.69 35.99 16.72
CA ARG A 220 25.23 34.76 17.39
C ARG A 220 23.70 34.68 17.45
N LEU A 221 23.02 35.82 17.58
CA LEU A 221 21.56 35.87 17.69
C LEU A 221 20.87 35.70 16.32
N THR A 222 21.47 36.19 15.23
CA THR A 222 20.90 36.04 13.88
C THR A 222 21.00 34.60 13.36
N VAL A 223 22.08 33.88 13.67
CA VAL A 223 22.23 32.46 13.29
C VAL A 223 21.28 31.56 14.08
N ILE A 224 21.08 31.85 15.37
CA ILE A 224 20.10 31.15 16.21
C ILE A 224 18.66 31.45 15.74
N ALA A 225 18.34 32.70 15.35
CA ALA A 225 17.04 33.06 14.81
C ALA A 225 16.72 32.36 13.47
N VAL A 226 17.71 32.19 12.58
CA VAL A 226 17.56 31.44 11.32
C VAL A 226 17.41 29.93 11.59
N LEU A 227 18.11 29.38 12.58
CA LEU A 227 17.93 27.99 13.04
C LEU A 227 16.54 27.74 13.64
N ILE A 228 16.00 28.69 14.42
CA ILE A 228 14.64 28.60 14.99
C ILE A 228 13.57 28.76 13.91
N LEU A 229 13.79 29.59 12.89
CA LEU A 229 12.84 29.74 11.77
C LEU A 229 12.86 28.55 10.79
N LEU A 230 14.00 27.87 10.63
CA LEU A 230 14.10 26.66 9.79
C LEU A 230 13.58 25.40 10.49
N VAL A 231 13.61 25.35 11.82
CA VAL A 231 13.05 24.23 12.61
C VAL A 231 11.59 24.48 13.00
N GLY A 232 11.19 25.74 13.23
CA GLY A 232 9.86 26.11 13.74
C GLY A 232 8.74 26.24 12.71
N GLY A 233 9.04 26.15 11.40
CA GLY A 233 8.02 26.28 10.35
C GLY A 233 7.19 25.01 10.08
N GLY A 234 7.54 23.86 10.66
CA GLY A 234 6.93 22.55 10.33
C GLY A 234 6.33 21.77 11.50
N THR A 235 6.43 22.23 12.75
CA THR A 235 6.11 21.41 13.93
C THR A 235 5.11 22.09 14.86
N VAL A 236 3.94 22.46 14.33
CA VAL A 236 2.74 22.72 15.14
C VAL A 236 1.60 21.90 14.54
N PHE A 237 1.62 20.58 14.75
CA PHE A 237 0.45 19.67 14.75
C PHE A 237 0.98 18.22 14.86
N ALA A 238 1.52 17.84 16.01
CA ALA A 238 1.61 16.43 16.47
C ALA A 238 2.42 16.36 17.77
N PHE A 239 1.80 16.70 18.90
CA PHE A 239 2.22 16.18 20.20
C PHE A 239 0.98 15.81 20.98
N ARG A 240 0.50 14.57 20.78
CA ARG A 240 -0.21 13.84 21.81
C ARG A 240 -0.14 12.32 21.57
N SER A 241 0.02 11.60 22.68
CA SER A 241 0.03 10.15 22.93
C SER A 241 1.44 9.54 22.93
N ASP A 242 2.12 9.57 24.07
CA ASP A 242 1.98 8.71 25.26
C ASP A 242 2.65 7.35 25.08
N SER A 243 3.62 7.14 25.95
CA SER A 243 4.51 6.00 26.10
C SER A 243 3.89 4.90 26.96
N GLU A 244 4.12 3.67 26.50
CA GLU A 244 4.43 2.46 27.27
C GLU A 244 3.34 1.70 28.04
N GLN A 245 3.04 0.55 27.43
CA GLN A 245 2.67 -0.75 28.01
C GLN A 245 3.48 -1.18 29.25
N ARG A 246 2.82 -1.93 30.16
CA ARG A 246 3.36 -3.17 30.78
C ARG A 246 2.27 -4.09 31.39
N THR A 247 2.22 -5.30 30.83
CA THR A 247 1.75 -6.66 31.22
C THR A 247 1.15 -7.00 32.61
N ALA A 248 0.02 -7.75 32.63
CA ALA A 248 -0.27 -8.98 33.44
C ALA A 248 -1.65 -9.62 33.07
N PRO A 249 -1.94 -10.92 33.37
CA PRO A 249 -2.93 -11.76 32.66
C PRO A 249 -4.24 -12.04 33.47
N PRO A 250 -5.16 -12.94 33.01
CA PRO A 250 -6.52 -12.60 32.62
C PRO A 250 -7.58 -12.78 33.72
N SER A 251 -8.59 -11.91 33.73
CA SER A 251 -9.88 -12.19 34.37
C SER A 251 -11.00 -11.48 33.61
N GLY A 252 -12.05 -12.23 33.28
CA GLY A 252 -13.21 -11.76 32.53
C GLY A 252 -13.82 -10.51 33.15
N GLY A 253 -13.95 -9.48 32.33
CA GLY A 253 -14.63 -8.23 32.62
C GLY A 253 -14.92 -7.58 31.29
N ILE A 254 -16.18 -7.22 31.08
CA ILE A 254 -16.67 -6.54 29.88
C ILE A 254 -15.91 -5.22 29.75
N ASP A 255 -15.03 -5.13 28.76
CA ASP A 255 -14.27 -3.91 28.46
C ASP A 255 -15.15 -2.93 27.68
N THR A 256 -15.28 -1.72 28.20
CA THR A 256 -15.98 -0.59 27.59
C THR A 256 -15.06 0.23 26.66
N GLY A 257 -13.93 -0.34 26.21
CA GLY A 257 -13.04 0.21 25.18
C GLY A 257 -13.45 -0.14 23.75
N THR A 258 -13.10 0.71 22.78
CA THR A 258 -13.32 0.46 21.34
C THR A 258 -12.83 -0.94 20.96
N PRO A 259 -13.66 -1.78 20.29
CA PRO A 259 -13.28 -3.12 19.90
C PRO A 259 -11.96 -3.18 19.13
N ALA A 260 -10.96 -3.85 19.71
CA ALA A 260 -9.65 -4.07 19.10
C ALA A 260 -9.66 -5.32 18.21
N TRP A 261 -8.83 -5.31 17.16
CA TRP A 261 -8.58 -6.48 16.33
C TRP A 261 -7.65 -7.45 17.06
N ARG A 262 -8.02 -8.74 17.08
CA ARG A 262 -7.24 -9.84 17.65
C ARG A 262 -6.85 -10.82 16.55
N GLN A 263 -5.56 -11.14 16.47
CA GLN A 263 -5.08 -12.19 15.58
C GLN A 263 -5.43 -13.57 16.14
N ILE A 264 -5.97 -14.43 15.30
CA ILE A 264 -6.22 -15.84 15.58
C ILE A 264 -5.35 -16.67 14.66
N VAL A 265 -4.56 -17.56 15.25
CA VAL A 265 -3.71 -18.51 14.54
C VAL A 265 -4.34 -19.89 14.69
N PRO A 266 -5.03 -20.41 13.67
CA PRO A 266 -5.56 -21.76 13.74
C PRO A 266 -4.43 -22.79 13.73
N GLY A 267 -4.64 -23.90 14.44
CA GLY A 267 -3.74 -25.06 14.39
C GLY A 267 -4.04 -25.98 13.20
N GLY A 268 -3.55 -27.22 13.30
CA GLY A 268 -3.86 -28.28 12.33
C GLY A 268 -3.17 -28.08 10.99
N ALA A 269 -3.91 -28.33 9.89
CA ALA A 269 -3.39 -28.28 8.52
C ALA A 269 -3.45 -26.87 7.88
N CYS A 270 -3.78 -25.84 8.67
CA CYS A 270 -3.88 -24.48 8.18
C CYS A 270 -2.50 -23.89 7.88
N GLN A 271 -2.32 -23.35 6.69
CA GLN A 271 -1.06 -22.77 6.22
C GLN A 271 -1.28 -21.93 4.96
N CYS A 272 -0.34 -21.03 4.68
CA CYS A 272 -0.31 -20.24 3.45
C CYS A 272 0.37 -20.99 2.30
N ALA A 273 0.31 -20.41 1.10
CA ALA A 273 0.80 -21.00 -0.15
C ALA A 273 2.27 -21.47 -0.07
N ASN A 274 3.14 -20.73 0.61
CA ASN A 274 4.55 -21.12 0.79
C ASN A 274 4.78 -22.11 1.96
N GLY A 275 3.73 -22.57 2.62
CA GLY A 275 3.78 -23.44 3.81
C GLY A 275 4.02 -22.69 5.13
N SER A 276 4.08 -21.36 5.11
CA SER A 276 4.13 -20.57 6.34
C SER A 276 2.79 -20.60 7.09
N ARG A 277 2.83 -20.12 8.33
CA ARG A 277 1.67 -20.12 9.22
C ARG A 277 0.59 -19.16 8.71
N PHE A 278 -0.64 -19.65 8.67
CA PHE A 278 -1.84 -18.87 8.37
C PHE A 278 -2.42 -18.24 9.64
N SER A 279 -3.05 -17.07 9.49
CA SER A 279 -3.85 -16.43 10.54
C SER A 279 -5.06 -15.71 9.96
N PHE A 280 -6.05 -15.48 10.82
CA PHE A 280 -7.21 -14.63 10.53
C PHE A 280 -7.45 -13.70 11.73
N TRP A 281 -8.40 -12.77 11.62
CA TRP A 281 -8.58 -11.72 12.63
C TRP A 281 -10.02 -11.67 13.13
N GLU A 282 -10.17 -11.28 14.39
CA GLU A 282 -11.45 -11.04 15.02
C GLU A 282 -11.53 -9.62 15.58
N ARG A 283 -12.65 -8.94 15.35
CA ARG A 283 -13.06 -7.77 16.12
C ARG A 283 -14.40 -8.06 16.75
N GLN A 284 -14.45 -8.15 18.07
CA GLN A 284 -15.67 -8.47 18.79
C GLN A 284 -16.53 -7.22 19.04
N ALA A 285 -17.81 -7.23 18.66
CA ALA A 285 -18.78 -6.20 19.02
C ALA A 285 -20.09 -6.86 19.46
N ASP A 286 -21.20 -6.65 18.75
CA ASP A 286 -22.44 -7.39 19.01
C ASP A 286 -22.28 -8.87 18.62
N PRO A 287 -22.37 -9.83 19.57
CA PRO A 287 -22.18 -11.25 19.26
C PRO A 287 -23.38 -11.87 18.53
N THR A 288 -24.51 -11.16 18.43
CA THR A 288 -25.70 -11.64 17.70
C THR A 288 -25.66 -11.26 16.22
N ARG A 289 -24.71 -10.41 15.81
CA ARG A 289 -24.54 -9.89 14.44
C ARG A 289 -23.08 -10.03 14.02
N VAL A 290 -22.80 -10.97 13.13
CA VAL A 290 -21.43 -11.32 12.73
C VAL A 290 -21.21 -11.07 11.25
N VAL A 291 -20.08 -10.46 10.88
CA VAL A 291 -19.58 -10.46 9.51
C VAL A 291 -18.49 -11.51 9.39
N LEU A 292 -18.62 -12.43 8.44
CA LEU A 292 -17.52 -13.25 7.96
C LEU A 292 -16.98 -12.63 6.67
N PHE A 293 -15.83 -11.96 6.75
CA PHE A 293 -15.22 -11.25 5.64
C PHE A 293 -14.14 -12.11 5.00
N LEU A 294 -14.36 -12.57 3.78
CA LEU A 294 -13.39 -13.31 2.96
C LEU A 294 -12.58 -12.29 2.16
N ASN A 295 -11.33 -12.05 2.59
CA ASN A 295 -10.46 -11.13 1.89
C ASN A 295 -10.13 -11.65 0.48
N GLY A 296 -9.84 -10.74 -0.45
CA GLY A 296 -9.31 -11.08 -1.76
C GLY A 296 -7.82 -10.78 -1.86
N GLY A 297 -7.40 -10.27 -3.01
CA GLY A 297 -5.98 -10.09 -3.34
C GLY A 297 -5.52 -11.09 -4.40
N GLY A 298 -6.39 -11.39 -5.37
CA GLY A 298 -6.07 -12.22 -6.55
C GLY A 298 -5.85 -13.71 -6.30
N VAL A 299 -5.34 -14.39 -7.32
CA VAL A 299 -5.32 -15.86 -7.47
C VAL A 299 -4.17 -16.31 -8.37
N CYS A 300 -3.81 -17.60 -8.30
CA CYS A 300 -2.75 -18.17 -9.15
C CYS A 300 -3.05 -19.62 -9.55
N TRP A 301 -2.62 -20.05 -10.75
CA TRP A 301 -2.84 -21.43 -11.24
C TRP A 301 -1.78 -21.94 -12.21
N ASP A 302 -0.67 -21.23 -12.36
CA ASP A 302 0.47 -21.68 -13.14
C ASP A 302 1.79 -21.28 -12.48
N ALA A 303 2.91 -21.81 -12.99
CA ALA A 303 4.22 -21.60 -12.38
C ALA A 303 4.67 -20.14 -12.35
N THR A 304 4.19 -19.32 -13.29
CA THR A 304 4.53 -17.89 -13.36
C THR A 304 3.73 -17.11 -12.34
N MET A 305 2.40 -17.29 -12.35
CA MET A 305 1.51 -16.60 -11.42
C MET A 305 1.77 -17.00 -9.98
N CYS A 306 2.03 -18.29 -9.73
CA CYS A 306 2.20 -18.82 -8.39
C CYS A 306 3.63 -18.67 -7.83
N ALA A 307 4.57 -18.05 -8.57
CA ALA A 307 5.94 -17.90 -8.12
C ALA A 307 6.03 -17.06 -6.83
N PHE A 308 6.82 -17.53 -5.84
CA PHE A 308 7.12 -16.80 -4.60
C PHE A 308 8.20 -15.73 -4.82
N THR A 309 7.94 -14.81 -5.74
CA THR A 309 8.87 -13.74 -6.15
C THR A 309 8.25 -12.39 -5.90
N SER A 310 8.74 -11.67 -4.88
CA SER A 310 8.18 -10.39 -4.49
C SER A 310 8.34 -9.31 -5.55
N THR A 311 7.25 -8.64 -5.92
CA THR A 311 7.23 -7.49 -6.85
C THR A 311 7.01 -6.16 -6.13
N GLY A 312 7.29 -6.11 -4.83
CA GLY A 312 7.09 -4.93 -4.00
C GLY A 312 7.26 -5.28 -2.53
N GLN A 313 6.17 -5.68 -1.87
CA GLN A 313 6.22 -6.15 -0.50
C GLN A 313 6.72 -7.61 -0.43
N PRO A 314 7.39 -8.00 0.66
CA PRO A 314 7.59 -9.41 0.99
C PRO A 314 6.23 -10.10 1.08
N GLY A 315 6.11 -11.30 0.50
CA GLY A 315 4.89 -12.10 0.67
C GLY A 315 3.82 -12.00 -0.41
N GLU A 316 3.98 -11.09 -1.38
CA GLU A 316 3.04 -10.86 -2.49
C GLU A 316 3.77 -10.79 -3.84
N ASN A 317 3.08 -11.13 -4.94
CA ASN A 317 3.45 -10.70 -6.29
C ASN A 317 2.28 -9.96 -6.96
N ASP A 318 2.43 -9.68 -8.25
CA ASP A 318 1.43 -9.01 -9.09
C ASP A 318 0.08 -9.74 -9.18
N PHE A 319 0.00 -11.00 -8.76
CA PHE A 319 -1.18 -11.86 -8.89
C PHE A 319 -1.83 -12.21 -7.56
N TYR A 320 -1.05 -12.44 -6.49
CA TYR A 320 -1.58 -12.84 -5.20
C TYR A 320 -0.62 -12.73 -4.01
N ASP A 321 -1.20 -12.79 -2.81
CA ASP A 321 -0.49 -12.97 -1.54
C ASP A 321 -0.22 -14.46 -1.27
N TRP A 322 1.04 -14.86 -1.04
CA TRP A 322 1.40 -16.25 -0.71
C TRP A 322 1.72 -16.51 0.76
N ASN A 323 1.69 -15.46 1.60
CA ASN A 323 1.82 -15.55 3.05
C ASN A 323 1.11 -14.36 3.75
N ASP A 324 1.04 -14.42 5.08
CA ASP A 324 0.45 -13.35 5.91
C ASP A 324 1.29 -12.04 5.96
N GLU A 325 2.54 -12.04 5.48
CA GLU A 325 3.37 -10.82 5.46
C GLU A 325 2.94 -9.89 4.33
N GLY A 326 2.60 -10.44 3.16
CA GLY A 326 2.03 -9.71 2.04
C GLY A 326 0.54 -9.40 2.21
N GLY A 327 -0.16 -10.27 2.96
CA GLY A 327 -1.61 -10.15 3.18
C GLY A 327 -2.06 -8.84 3.82
N GLU A 328 -3.18 -8.32 3.30
CA GLU A 328 -3.85 -7.16 3.87
C GLU A 328 -4.31 -7.40 5.33
N ARG A 329 -4.19 -6.36 6.16
CA ARG A 329 -4.58 -6.38 7.57
C ARG A 329 -5.76 -5.45 7.82
N PRO A 330 -6.80 -5.91 8.56
CA PRO A 330 -8.01 -5.12 8.72
C PRO A 330 -7.84 -3.88 9.63
N TYR A 331 -6.80 -3.83 10.48
CA TYR A 331 -6.53 -2.69 11.37
C TYR A 331 -5.70 -1.57 10.73
N ASP A 332 -5.00 -1.86 9.65
CA ASP A 332 -4.25 -0.87 8.86
C ASP A 332 -5.20 -0.07 7.95
N GLN A 333 -6.35 -0.65 7.62
CA GLN A 333 -7.39 -0.02 6.82
C GLN A 333 -8.29 0.85 7.70
N LYS A 334 -8.36 2.15 7.39
CA LYS A 334 -9.08 3.17 8.19
C LYS A 334 -10.13 3.93 7.38
N SER A 335 -10.56 3.36 6.26
CA SER A 335 -11.47 3.95 5.27
C SER A 335 -12.51 2.91 4.83
N GLY A 336 -13.55 3.34 4.11
CA GLY A 336 -14.57 2.46 3.56
C GLY A 336 -15.25 1.60 4.63
N PHE A 337 -15.42 0.31 4.35
CA PHE A 337 -15.98 -0.68 5.28
C PHE A 337 -15.22 -0.73 6.62
N PHE A 338 -13.89 -0.56 6.59
CA PHE A 338 -13.03 -0.69 7.77
C PHE A 338 -13.03 0.54 8.67
N ASP A 339 -13.58 1.68 8.21
CA ASP A 339 -13.92 2.79 9.10
C ASP A 339 -15.20 2.49 9.89
N LEU A 340 -15.04 1.67 10.94
CA LEU A 340 -16.09 1.22 11.85
C LEU A 340 -16.45 2.29 12.89
N THR A 341 -15.86 3.50 12.81
CA THR A 341 -16.22 4.63 13.69
C THR A 341 -17.37 5.46 13.14
N ARG A 342 -17.71 5.28 11.85
CA ARG A 342 -18.76 6.02 11.17
C ARG A 342 -20.16 5.58 11.59
N ALA A 343 -21.01 6.57 11.87
CA ALA A 343 -22.40 6.34 12.21
C ALA A 343 -23.25 5.79 11.05
N ASP A 344 -22.84 6.03 9.80
CA ASP A 344 -23.55 5.58 8.60
C ASP A 344 -23.06 4.23 8.05
N ASN A 345 -22.04 3.62 8.67
CA ASN A 345 -21.57 2.27 8.36
C ASN A 345 -22.52 1.21 8.95
N PRO A 346 -23.22 0.41 8.12
CA PRO A 346 -24.18 -0.58 8.61
C PRO A 346 -23.55 -1.70 9.44
N PHE A 347 -22.22 -1.87 9.34
CA PHE A 347 -21.46 -2.93 10.00
C PHE A 347 -20.69 -2.46 11.24
N ALA A 348 -20.72 -1.17 11.59
CA ALA A 348 -19.95 -0.62 12.71
C ALA A 348 -20.15 -1.39 14.04
N GLY A 349 -21.39 -1.85 14.28
CA GLY A 349 -21.77 -2.62 15.47
C GLY A 349 -21.63 -4.13 15.36
N TYR A 350 -21.25 -4.69 14.21
CA TYR A 350 -21.11 -6.13 14.01
C TYR A 350 -19.79 -6.63 14.60
N SER A 351 -19.81 -7.84 15.16
CA SER A 351 -18.57 -8.60 15.34
C SER A 351 -18.05 -9.02 13.96
N ILE A 352 -16.75 -9.03 13.74
CA ILE A 352 -16.16 -9.31 12.43
C ILE A 352 -15.10 -10.39 12.57
N ILE A 353 -15.22 -11.44 11.77
CA ILE A 353 -14.17 -12.43 11.51
C ILE A 353 -13.65 -12.14 10.11
N TYR A 354 -12.41 -11.66 10.01
CA TYR A 354 -11.75 -11.33 8.76
C TYR A 354 -10.77 -12.45 8.40
N LEU A 355 -11.06 -13.15 7.31
CA LEU A 355 -10.25 -14.24 6.79
C LEU A 355 -9.21 -13.68 5.80
N SER A 356 -7.93 -13.75 6.19
CA SER A 356 -6.82 -13.35 5.31
C SER A 356 -6.74 -14.26 4.08
N SER A 357 -6.33 -13.70 2.94
CA SER A 357 -6.01 -14.47 1.73
C SER A 357 -4.50 -14.67 1.69
N CYS A 358 -4.04 -15.92 1.55
CA CYS A 358 -2.61 -16.20 1.38
C CYS A 358 -2.32 -17.49 0.59
N THR A 359 -3.33 -18.01 -0.12
CA THR A 359 -3.31 -19.36 -0.73
C THR A 359 -3.52 -19.35 -2.25
N GLY A 360 -3.84 -18.19 -2.84
CA GLY A 360 -3.99 -18.01 -4.29
C GLY A 360 -5.12 -18.83 -4.92
N ASP A 361 -6.07 -19.32 -4.13
CA ASP A 361 -7.10 -20.29 -4.52
C ASP A 361 -8.52 -19.83 -4.18
N ALA A 362 -8.71 -18.52 -3.99
CA ALA A 362 -10.01 -17.90 -3.69
C ALA A 362 -10.75 -18.52 -2.49
N HIS A 363 -10.03 -19.05 -1.50
CA HIS A 363 -10.59 -19.77 -0.33
C HIS A 363 -11.22 -21.13 -0.64
N LEU A 364 -10.92 -21.74 -1.79
CA LEU A 364 -11.54 -23.00 -2.24
C LEU A 364 -10.63 -24.22 -2.18
N GLY A 365 -9.31 -24.02 -2.12
CA GLY A 365 -8.35 -25.10 -2.37
C GLY A 365 -8.07 -26.02 -1.19
N ASN A 366 -7.68 -27.26 -1.49
CA ASN A 366 -7.13 -28.21 -0.54
C ASN A 366 -6.15 -29.21 -1.20
N VAL A 367 -5.04 -28.70 -1.72
CA VAL A 367 -4.01 -29.53 -2.35
C VAL A 367 -2.62 -28.91 -2.20
N ALA A 368 -1.59 -29.78 -2.16
CA ALA A 368 -0.21 -29.35 -2.37
C ALA A 368 0.11 -29.50 -3.86
N GLN A 369 0.03 -28.41 -4.63
CA GLN A 369 0.17 -28.42 -6.07
C GLN A 369 1.62 -28.16 -6.49
N LYS A 370 2.18 -29.08 -7.27
CA LYS A 370 3.53 -28.94 -7.83
C LYS A 370 3.47 -28.31 -9.22
N TYR A 371 3.86 -27.05 -9.33
CA TYR A 371 3.90 -26.31 -10.60
C TYR A 371 5.24 -26.46 -11.35
N SER A 372 6.33 -26.76 -10.62
CA SER A 372 7.64 -27.06 -11.20
C SER A 372 8.45 -27.98 -10.27
N PRO A 373 9.64 -28.47 -10.67
CA PRO A 373 10.53 -29.21 -9.77
C PRO A 373 10.86 -28.49 -8.47
N THR A 374 10.87 -27.16 -8.47
CA THR A 374 11.26 -26.30 -7.33
C THR A 374 10.09 -25.51 -6.73
N LEU A 375 8.93 -25.48 -7.38
CA LEU A 375 7.74 -24.74 -6.91
C LEU A 375 6.61 -25.70 -6.56
N THR A 376 6.32 -25.78 -5.25
CA THR A 376 5.12 -26.41 -4.71
C THR A 376 4.35 -25.38 -3.91
N VAL A 377 3.06 -25.26 -4.21
CA VAL A 377 2.15 -24.28 -3.62
C VAL A 377 1.09 -25.01 -2.82
N GLN A 378 0.85 -24.53 -1.60
CA GLN A 378 -0.15 -25.08 -0.69
C GLN A 378 -1.46 -24.32 -0.88
N HIS A 379 -2.30 -24.79 -1.79
CA HIS A 379 -3.67 -24.31 -1.92
C HIS A 379 -4.49 -24.89 -0.76
N ARG A 380 -4.70 -24.10 0.30
CA ARG A 380 -5.34 -24.50 1.55
C ARG A 380 -6.51 -23.60 1.93
N GLY A 381 -7.01 -22.81 0.98
CA GLY A 381 -8.08 -21.84 1.22
C GLY A 381 -9.29 -22.43 1.93
N TYR A 382 -9.77 -23.60 1.48
CA TYR A 382 -10.93 -24.26 2.09
C TYR A 382 -10.63 -24.76 3.50
N VAL A 383 -9.41 -25.28 3.74
CA VAL A 383 -8.97 -25.73 5.07
C VAL A 383 -8.89 -24.54 6.03
N ASN A 384 -8.25 -23.46 5.59
CA ASN A 384 -8.07 -22.23 6.35
C ASN A 384 -9.43 -21.59 6.70
N GLY A 385 -10.33 -21.48 5.72
CA GLY A 385 -11.66 -20.92 5.97
C GLY A 385 -12.59 -21.83 6.75
N THR A 386 -12.44 -23.16 6.64
CA THR A 386 -13.15 -24.11 7.52
C THR A 386 -12.77 -23.88 8.98
N ALA A 387 -11.48 -23.64 9.28
CA ALA A 387 -11.06 -23.32 10.64
C ALA A 387 -11.68 -22.01 11.16
N ALA A 388 -11.85 -20.99 10.31
CA ALA A 388 -12.55 -19.76 10.69
C ALA A 388 -14.06 -19.94 10.83
N LEU A 389 -14.69 -20.80 10.02
CA LEU A 389 -16.10 -21.18 10.15
C LEU A 389 -16.36 -21.93 11.47
N ASP A 390 -15.48 -22.86 11.83
CA ASP A 390 -15.57 -23.60 13.09
C ASP A 390 -15.34 -22.68 14.29
N TYR A 391 -14.42 -21.72 14.16
CA TYR A 391 -14.23 -20.66 15.14
C TYR A 391 -15.51 -19.80 15.28
N LEU A 392 -16.09 -19.36 14.16
CA LEU A 392 -17.35 -18.60 14.14
C LEU A 392 -18.46 -19.36 14.87
N ALA A 393 -18.67 -20.63 14.55
CA ALA A 393 -19.70 -21.47 15.16
C ALA A 393 -19.48 -21.67 16.68
N THR A 394 -18.22 -21.82 17.09
CA THR A 394 -17.85 -22.04 18.49
C THR A 394 -17.99 -20.76 19.34
N HIS A 395 -17.60 -19.62 18.79
CA HIS A 395 -17.53 -18.35 19.53
C HIS A 395 -18.80 -17.51 19.42
N TYR A 396 -19.59 -17.69 18.35
CA TYR A 396 -20.85 -17.00 18.11
C TYR A 396 -22.01 -17.98 17.85
N PRO A 397 -22.24 -18.99 18.71
CA PRO A 397 -23.23 -20.05 18.47
C PRO A 397 -24.68 -19.53 18.42
N ASN A 398 -24.92 -18.33 18.97
CA ASN A 398 -26.23 -17.68 19.02
C ASN A 398 -26.31 -16.47 18.07
N ALA A 399 -25.45 -16.38 17.06
CA ALA A 399 -25.56 -15.33 16.07
C ALA A 399 -26.93 -15.40 15.38
N ALA A 400 -27.70 -14.32 15.47
CA ALA A 400 -29.01 -14.21 14.84
C ALA A 400 -28.88 -13.77 13.38
N GLN A 401 -27.82 -13.04 13.05
CA GLN A 401 -27.51 -12.57 11.70
C GLN A 401 -26.04 -12.81 11.39
N VAL A 402 -25.76 -13.41 10.24
CA VAL A 402 -24.40 -13.53 9.70
C VAL A 402 -24.37 -12.95 8.29
N VAL A 403 -23.44 -12.04 8.04
CA VAL A 403 -23.20 -11.48 6.71
C VAL A 403 -21.86 -12.03 6.21
N VAL A 404 -21.90 -12.86 5.17
CA VAL A 404 -20.71 -13.33 4.47
C VAL A 404 -20.36 -12.31 3.39
N ILE A 405 -19.23 -11.63 3.55
CA ILE A 405 -18.75 -10.65 2.57
C ILE A 405 -17.56 -11.25 1.86
N GLY A 406 -17.55 -11.25 0.53
CA GLY A 406 -16.38 -11.62 -0.25
C GLY A 406 -15.86 -10.44 -1.06
N LYS A 407 -14.56 -10.17 -0.97
CA LYS A 407 -13.86 -9.11 -1.68
C LYS A 407 -13.03 -9.69 -2.83
N THR A 408 -13.15 -9.18 -4.06
CA THR A 408 -12.39 -9.64 -5.27
C THR A 408 -12.40 -11.17 -5.37
N ALA A 409 -11.27 -11.87 -5.26
CA ALA A 409 -11.18 -13.32 -5.30
C ALA A 409 -12.02 -13.98 -4.20
N GLY A 410 -12.12 -13.38 -3.01
CA GLY A 410 -12.97 -13.86 -1.93
C GLY A 410 -14.47 -13.82 -2.25
N SER A 411 -14.89 -12.99 -3.20
CA SER A 411 -16.28 -12.98 -3.72
C SER A 411 -16.64 -14.26 -4.46
N ILE A 412 -15.66 -14.96 -5.04
CA ILE A 412 -15.88 -16.23 -5.73
C ILE A 412 -16.46 -17.27 -4.76
N ALA A 413 -15.87 -17.42 -3.57
CA ALA A 413 -16.30 -18.40 -2.59
C ALA A 413 -17.44 -17.93 -1.67
N ALA A 414 -17.78 -16.64 -1.66
CA ALA A 414 -18.80 -16.07 -0.78
C ALA A 414 -20.13 -16.86 -0.74
N PRO A 415 -20.78 -17.24 -1.86
CA PRO A 415 -22.02 -18.04 -1.80
C PRO A 415 -21.82 -19.43 -1.18
N LEU A 416 -20.70 -20.10 -1.48
CA LEU A 416 -20.35 -21.39 -0.86
C LEU A 416 -20.23 -21.24 0.66
N TYR A 417 -19.54 -20.20 1.13
CA TYR A 417 -19.41 -19.91 2.56
C TYR A 417 -20.74 -19.53 3.20
N GLY A 418 -21.67 -18.91 2.47
CA GLY A 418 -23.05 -18.71 2.92
C GLY A 418 -23.74 -20.02 3.29
N GLY A 419 -23.67 -21.03 2.41
CA GLY A 419 -24.19 -22.37 2.71
C GLY A 419 -23.48 -23.05 3.89
N LEU A 420 -22.15 -22.92 3.97
CA LEU A 420 -21.35 -23.49 5.08
C LEU A 420 -21.63 -22.83 6.44
N VAL A 421 -22.00 -21.55 6.45
CA VAL A 421 -22.48 -20.87 7.65
C VAL A 421 -23.86 -21.41 8.01
N ALA A 422 -24.77 -21.59 7.05
CA ALA A 422 -26.10 -22.15 7.30
C ALA A 422 -26.04 -23.58 7.89
N ASP A 423 -25.05 -24.39 7.46
CA ASP A 423 -24.79 -25.72 8.05
C ASP A 423 -24.44 -25.65 9.55
N ARG A 424 -23.65 -24.63 9.94
CA ARG A 424 -23.11 -24.49 11.30
C ARG A 424 -24.04 -23.70 12.23
N LEU A 425 -24.78 -22.76 11.67
CA LEU A 425 -25.69 -21.85 12.38
C LEU A 425 -27.07 -21.87 11.71
N PRO A 426 -27.82 -22.98 11.83
CA PRO A 426 -29.09 -23.18 11.11
C PRO A 426 -30.21 -22.22 11.52
N HIS A 427 -30.04 -21.47 12.61
CA HIS A 427 -30.99 -20.46 13.08
C HIS A 427 -30.61 -19.03 12.71
N ALA A 428 -29.40 -18.81 12.17
CA ALA A 428 -28.97 -17.49 11.76
C ALA A 428 -29.62 -17.11 10.43
N LYS A 429 -30.03 -15.86 10.30
CA LYS A 429 -30.29 -15.27 8.98
C LYS A 429 -28.95 -14.99 8.29
N VAL A 430 -28.70 -15.64 7.18
CA VAL A 430 -27.44 -15.51 6.44
C VAL A 430 -27.64 -14.66 5.18
N THR A 431 -26.86 -13.59 5.08
CA THR A 431 -26.79 -12.72 3.89
C THR A 431 -25.41 -12.85 3.28
N VAL A 432 -25.31 -12.98 1.97
CA VAL A 432 -24.06 -13.06 1.22
C VAL A 432 -23.93 -11.81 0.36
N PHE A 433 -22.81 -11.11 0.44
CA PHE A 433 -22.46 -10.00 -0.44
C PHE A 433 -21.10 -10.27 -1.09
N GLY A 434 -21.11 -10.68 -2.34
CA GLY A 434 -19.91 -10.86 -3.15
C GLY A 434 -19.61 -9.62 -3.99
N ALA A 435 -18.43 -9.03 -3.86
CA ALA A 435 -18.03 -7.89 -4.67
C ALA A 435 -16.89 -8.23 -5.63
N GLN A 436 -17.06 -7.86 -6.90
CA GLN A 436 -16.04 -7.78 -7.95
C GLN A 436 -15.58 -9.12 -8.50
N SER A 437 -16.50 -10.08 -8.56
CA SER A 437 -16.27 -11.37 -9.22
C SER A 437 -17.38 -11.76 -10.21
N GLY A 438 -18.29 -10.85 -10.56
CA GLY A 438 -19.41 -11.14 -11.44
C GLY A 438 -19.02 -11.45 -12.88
N ALA A 439 -17.84 -10.99 -13.32
CA ALA A 439 -17.33 -11.21 -14.67
C ALA A 439 -16.60 -12.55 -14.88
N TRP A 440 -16.51 -13.41 -13.87
CA TRP A 440 -15.90 -14.73 -14.01
C TRP A 440 -16.78 -15.67 -14.84
N PRO A 441 -16.33 -16.16 -16.01
CA PRO A 441 -17.16 -16.97 -16.89
C PRO A 441 -17.35 -18.39 -16.33
N ASP A 442 -18.46 -19.04 -16.70
CA ASP A 442 -18.59 -20.50 -16.57
C ASP A 442 -17.81 -21.19 -17.71
N ASN A 443 -16.48 -21.25 -17.57
CA ASN A 443 -15.59 -21.84 -18.56
C ASN A 443 -15.20 -23.29 -18.18
N PRO A 444 -15.59 -24.31 -18.97
CA PRO A 444 -15.33 -25.72 -18.63
C PRO A 444 -13.86 -26.11 -18.45
N ASP A 445 -12.95 -25.42 -19.14
CA ASP A 445 -11.52 -25.65 -19.03
C ASP A 445 -10.93 -24.98 -17.80
N PHE A 446 -11.39 -23.80 -17.43
CA PHE A 446 -11.07 -23.18 -16.14
C PHE A 446 -11.53 -24.08 -14.99
N ASN A 447 -12.78 -24.53 -15.04
CA ASN A 447 -13.37 -25.39 -14.01
C ASN A 447 -12.54 -26.68 -13.81
N ALA A 448 -12.16 -27.35 -14.91
CA ALA A 448 -11.40 -28.58 -14.84
C ALA A 448 -9.92 -28.38 -14.49
N LYS A 449 -9.25 -27.41 -15.10
CA LYS A 449 -7.79 -27.25 -14.99
C LYS A 449 -7.40 -26.47 -13.74
N VAL A 450 -8.19 -25.48 -13.36
CA VAL A 450 -7.90 -24.59 -12.22
C VAL A 450 -8.65 -25.04 -10.98
N LEU A 451 -9.98 -24.91 -10.96
CA LEU A 451 -10.78 -25.17 -9.76
C LEU A 451 -10.60 -26.61 -9.26
N ALA A 452 -10.82 -27.60 -10.13
CA ALA A 452 -10.70 -29.00 -9.72
C ALA A 452 -9.24 -29.45 -9.60
N LYS A 453 -8.41 -29.26 -10.64
CA LYS A 453 -7.07 -29.86 -10.67
C LYS A 453 -6.01 -29.04 -9.95
N ALA A 454 -5.88 -27.74 -10.23
CA ALA A 454 -4.80 -26.92 -9.67
C ALA A 454 -5.03 -26.61 -8.19
N TRP A 455 -6.28 -26.29 -7.82
CA TRP A 455 -6.65 -25.95 -6.44
C TRP A 455 -7.19 -27.13 -5.65
N GLY A 456 -7.59 -28.24 -6.30
CA GLY A 456 -8.19 -29.37 -5.60
C GLY A 456 -9.57 -29.07 -5.01
N ALA A 457 -10.25 -28.01 -5.48
CA ALA A 457 -11.44 -27.48 -4.81
C ALA A 457 -12.66 -28.39 -4.94
N TYR A 458 -12.86 -29.02 -6.12
CA TYR A 458 -14.01 -29.87 -6.39
C TYR A 458 -14.12 -31.04 -5.39
N ASP A 459 -12.98 -31.63 -5.01
CA ASP A 459 -12.93 -32.74 -4.06
C ASP A 459 -12.90 -32.27 -2.59
N ALA A 460 -12.65 -30.98 -2.35
CA ALA A 460 -12.52 -30.40 -1.01
C ALA A 460 -13.87 -29.98 -0.41
N VAL A 461 -14.75 -29.44 -1.24
CA VAL A 461 -16.02 -28.85 -0.82
C VAL A 461 -17.07 -29.93 -0.46
N PRO A 462 -18.14 -29.58 0.27
CA PRO A 462 -19.18 -30.54 0.63
C PRO A 462 -19.92 -31.10 -0.59
N ALA A 463 -20.52 -32.28 -0.45
CA ALA A 463 -21.25 -32.95 -1.52
C ALA A 463 -22.36 -32.09 -2.13
N TRP A 464 -23.09 -31.31 -1.33
CA TRP A 464 -24.15 -30.42 -1.82
C TRP A 464 -23.61 -29.37 -2.79
N ALA A 465 -22.37 -28.93 -2.64
CA ALA A 465 -21.78 -27.88 -3.48
C ALA A 465 -21.46 -28.36 -4.90
N VAL A 466 -21.37 -29.68 -5.10
CA VAL A 466 -21.05 -30.31 -6.39
C VAL A 466 -22.19 -31.22 -6.90
N ASP A 467 -23.31 -31.29 -6.18
CA ASP A 467 -24.37 -32.24 -6.47
C ASP A 467 -24.95 -32.04 -7.88
N GLY A 468 -25.07 -33.15 -8.62
CA GLY A 468 -25.51 -33.15 -10.02
C GLY A 468 -24.57 -32.46 -11.02
N LEU A 469 -23.39 -31.98 -10.60
CA LEU A 469 -22.45 -31.26 -11.47
C LEU A 469 -21.20 -32.09 -11.72
N THR A 470 -20.80 -32.19 -12.99
CA THR A 470 -19.46 -32.67 -13.32
C THR A 470 -18.42 -31.58 -13.07
N VAL A 471 -17.16 -31.95 -12.91
CA VAL A 471 -16.02 -31.01 -12.81
C VAL A 471 -16.07 -29.91 -13.88
N ARG A 472 -16.45 -30.23 -15.11
CA ARG A 472 -16.51 -29.25 -16.22
C ARG A 472 -17.69 -28.30 -16.13
N ASN A 473 -18.74 -28.67 -15.40
CA ASN A 473 -19.94 -27.86 -15.22
C ASN A 473 -19.98 -27.18 -13.84
N TRP A 474 -18.92 -27.29 -13.04
CA TRP A 474 -18.81 -26.71 -11.70
C TRP A 474 -18.03 -25.39 -11.75
N GLY A 475 -18.62 -24.39 -12.40
CA GLY A 475 -18.05 -23.05 -12.51
C GLY A 475 -18.61 -22.04 -11.51
N ILE A 476 -18.03 -20.85 -11.49
CA ILE A 476 -18.29 -19.81 -10.48
C ILE A 476 -19.77 -19.42 -10.37
N PRO A 477 -20.54 -19.23 -11.46
CA PRO A 477 -21.98 -18.96 -11.36
C PRO A 477 -22.76 -20.07 -10.63
N ARG A 478 -22.30 -21.32 -10.67
CA ARG A 478 -22.97 -22.45 -10.01
C ARG A 478 -22.85 -22.43 -8.50
N PHE A 479 -21.87 -21.73 -7.94
CA PHE A 479 -21.75 -21.62 -6.48
C PHE A 479 -22.96 -20.88 -5.88
N TRP A 480 -23.45 -19.85 -6.59
CA TRP A 480 -24.67 -19.12 -6.23
C TRP A 480 -25.91 -20.03 -6.29
N VAL A 481 -26.03 -20.83 -7.35
CA VAL A 481 -27.14 -21.77 -7.54
C VAL A 481 -27.14 -22.86 -6.47
N GLN A 482 -26.01 -23.52 -6.25
CA GLN A 482 -25.91 -24.61 -5.28
C GLN A 482 -26.09 -24.14 -3.84
N ALA A 483 -25.64 -22.92 -3.51
CA ALA A 483 -25.86 -22.34 -2.18
C ALA A 483 -27.35 -22.20 -1.85
N VAL A 484 -28.18 -21.73 -2.78
CA VAL A 484 -29.64 -21.61 -2.57
C VAL A 484 -30.34 -22.97 -2.61
N HIS A 485 -29.94 -23.86 -3.50
CA HIS A 485 -30.50 -25.22 -3.51
C HIS A 485 -30.30 -25.94 -2.17
N HIS A 486 -29.15 -25.72 -1.54
CA HIS A 486 -28.84 -26.24 -0.21
C HIS A 486 -29.54 -25.47 0.91
N ALA A 487 -29.49 -24.14 0.88
CA ALA A 487 -30.07 -23.26 1.89
C ALA A 487 -30.96 -22.17 1.23
N PRO A 488 -32.26 -22.45 1.02
CA PRO A 488 -33.16 -21.54 0.28
C PRO A 488 -33.40 -20.17 0.94
N GLU A 489 -33.12 -20.06 2.25
CA GLU A 489 -33.30 -18.82 3.03
C GLU A 489 -32.13 -17.82 2.89
N LEU A 490 -31.08 -18.18 2.14
CA LEU A 490 -29.94 -17.29 1.90
C LEU A 490 -30.40 -16.04 1.14
N VAL A 491 -29.98 -14.86 1.62
CA VAL A 491 -30.11 -13.61 0.87
C VAL A 491 -28.82 -13.38 0.10
N LEU A 492 -28.85 -13.52 -1.21
CA LEU A 492 -27.66 -13.40 -2.06
C LEU A 492 -27.60 -12.04 -2.75
N SER A 493 -26.43 -11.42 -2.75
CA SER A 493 -26.21 -10.17 -3.46
C SER A 493 -24.80 -10.03 -4.01
N ARG A 494 -24.67 -9.22 -5.07
CA ARG A 494 -23.42 -8.98 -5.79
C ARG A 494 -23.20 -7.50 -6.11
N PHE A 495 -21.94 -7.07 -6.13
CA PHE A 495 -21.53 -5.76 -6.63
C PHE A 495 -20.43 -5.91 -7.68
N ASP A 496 -20.50 -5.15 -8.77
CA ASP A 496 -19.45 -5.11 -9.79
C ASP A 496 -19.26 -3.72 -10.40
N HIS A 497 -18.05 -3.45 -10.91
CA HIS A 497 -17.81 -2.37 -11.86
C HIS A 497 -17.89 -2.92 -13.28
N ALA A 498 -18.66 -2.22 -14.14
CA ALA A 498 -18.93 -2.64 -15.52
C ALA A 498 -17.66 -2.94 -16.34
N PHE A 499 -16.56 -2.23 -16.06
CA PHE A 499 -15.30 -2.34 -16.80
C PHE A 499 -14.07 -2.45 -15.89
N ASP A 500 -14.18 -3.17 -14.76
CA ASP A 500 -13.07 -3.40 -13.81
C ASP A 500 -11.80 -3.95 -14.50
N PRO A 501 -10.70 -3.18 -14.60
CA PRO A 501 -9.50 -3.61 -15.31
C PRO A 501 -8.73 -4.71 -14.60
N ALA A 502 -8.85 -4.86 -13.27
CA ALA A 502 -8.18 -5.93 -12.54
C ALA A 502 -8.94 -7.25 -12.72
N ALA A 503 -10.29 -7.22 -12.64
CA ALA A 503 -11.09 -8.39 -12.99
C ALA A 503 -10.85 -8.81 -14.45
N ALA A 504 -10.66 -7.86 -15.37
CA ALA A 504 -10.33 -8.16 -16.76
C ALA A 504 -9.03 -8.99 -16.88
N VAL A 505 -7.98 -8.63 -16.16
CA VAL A 505 -6.69 -9.36 -16.19
C VAL A 505 -6.88 -10.82 -15.78
N GLU A 506 -7.68 -11.08 -14.75
CA GLU A 506 -7.92 -12.44 -14.23
C GLU A 506 -8.71 -13.32 -15.22
N VAL A 507 -9.69 -12.74 -15.94
CA VAL A 507 -10.61 -13.51 -16.78
C VAL A 507 -10.24 -13.53 -18.27
N THR A 508 -9.36 -12.65 -18.76
CA THR A 508 -9.05 -12.50 -20.20
C THR A 508 -8.65 -13.81 -20.87
N THR A 509 -7.89 -14.67 -20.19
CA THR A 509 -7.46 -15.97 -20.76
C THR A 509 -8.62 -16.96 -20.94
N TRP A 510 -9.73 -16.76 -20.24
CA TRP A 510 -10.87 -17.66 -20.18
C TRP A 510 -12.07 -17.17 -21.00
N MET A 511 -11.92 -16.04 -21.70
CA MET A 511 -12.99 -15.35 -22.39
C MET A 511 -12.56 -14.86 -23.78
N PRO A 512 -13.47 -14.78 -24.74
CA PRO A 512 -13.19 -14.13 -26.01
C PRO A 512 -13.06 -12.60 -25.84
N GLY A 513 -12.17 -11.98 -26.63
CA GLY A 513 -11.90 -10.53 -26.61
C GLY A 513 -10.63 -10.17 -25.85
N ASN A 514 -9.98 -9.07 -26.24
CA ASN A 514 -8.77 -8.57 -25.58
C ASN A 514 -8.80 -7.02 -25.50
N PRO A 515 -9.22 -6.42 -24.37
CA PRO A 515 -9.80 -7.07 -23.18
C PRO A 515 -11.24 -7.58 -23.43
N PRO A 516 -11.73 -8.55 -22.64
CA PRO A 516 -13.11 -9.03 -22.71
C PRO A 516 -14.11 -7.95 -22.29
N ASN A 517 -15.35 -8.04 -22.80
CA ASN A 517 -16.44 -7.15 -22.39
C ASN A 517 -17.05 -7.65 -21.08
N LEU A 518 -16.52 -7.19 -19.95
CA LEU A 518 -16.93 -7.67 -18.63
C LEU A 518 -18.42 -7.47 -18.33
N LEU A 519 -18.98 -6.32 -18.71
CA LEU A 519 -20.40 -6.03 -18.49
C LEU A 519 -21.31 -7.11 -19.09
N THR A 520 -21.06 -7.52 -20.34
CA THR A 520 -21.84 -8.60 -20.98
C THR A 520 -21.76 -9.91 -20.21
N VAL A 521 -20.65 -10.19 -19.54
CA VAL A 521 -20.44 -11.42 -18.77
C VAL A 521 -21.15 -11.34 -17.43
N ILE A 522 -21.06 -10.18 -16.77
CA ILE A 522 -21.76 -9.86 -15.53
C ILE A 522 -23.27 -10.09 -15.73
N ASP A 523 -23.84 -9.52 -16.79
CA ASP A 523 -25.27 -9.62 -17.15
C ASP A 523 -25.67 -11.05 -17.50
N ALA A 524 -24.83 -11.75 -18.28
CA ALA A 524 -25.09 -13.13 -18.67
C ALA A 524 -25.06 -14.08 -17.46
N ASN A 525 -24.11 -13.90 -16.55
CA ASN A 525 -24.00 -14.68 -15.32
C ASN A 525 -25.19 -14.43 -14.40
N GLU A 526 -25.61 -13.17 -14.25
CA GLU A 526 -26.80 -12.80 -13.49
C GLU A 526 -28.05 -13.49 -14.04
N THR A 527 -28.30 -13.31 -15.34
CA THR A 527 -29.42 -13.96 -16.04
C THR A 527 -29.39 -15.48 -15.87
N ALA A 528 -28.22 -16.11 -15.95
CA ALA A 528 -28.07 -17.55 -15.81
C ALA A 528 -28.36 -18.05 -14.38
N ILE A 529 -27.95 -17.29 -13.37
CA ILE A 529 -28.23 -17.59 -11.96
C ILE A 529 -29.73 -17.44 -11.69
N GLU A 530 -30.35 -16.35 -12.15
CA GLU A 530 -31.78 -16.10 -11.92
C GLU A 530 -32.69 -17.07 -12.67
N THR A 531 -32.31 -17.46 -13.90
CA THR A 531 -33.02 -18.50 -14.66
C THR A 531 -33.00 -19.85 -13.94
N ALA A 532 -32.00 -20.10 -13.09
CA ALA A 532 -31.94 -21.30 -12.25
C ALA A 532 -32.84 -21.22 -10.99
N GLY A 533 -33.61 -20.14 -10.82
CA GLY A 533 -34.54 -19.96 -9.69
C GLY A 533 -33.92 -19.31 -8.46
N VAL A 534 -32.76 -18.66 -8.61
CA VAL A 534 -32.10 -17.92 -7.54
C VAL A 534 -32.41 -16.43 -7.64
N THR A 535 -32.90 -15.83 -6.56
CA THR A 535 -32.96 -14.37 -6.46
C THR A 535 -31.57 -13.84 -6.11
N LEU A 536 -30.92 -13.15 -7.05
CA LEU A 536 -29.60 -12.53 -6.84
C LEU A 536 -29.73 -11.01 -6.93
N HIS A 537 -29.64 -10.32 -5.80
CA HIS A 537 -29.68 -8.86 -5.80
C HIS A 537 -28.37 -8.28 -6.37
N SER A 538 -28.43 -7.50 -7.44
CA SER A 538 -27.24 -6.97 -8.11
C SER A 538 -27.08 -5.46 -7.99
N TYR A 539 -25.83 -5.00 -7.93
CA TYR A 539 -25.46 -3.60 -8.02
C TYR A 539 -24.27 -3.44 -8.99
N THR A 540 -24.56 -3.06 -10.23
CA THR A 540 -23.58 -2.85 -11.29
C THR A 540 -23.31 -1.35 -11.48
N ALA A 541 -22.12 -0.92 -11.07
CA ALA A 541 -21.66 0.45 -11.17
C ALA A 541 -20.92 0.73 -12.50
N PRO A 542 -20.99 1.96 -13.05
CA PRO A 542 -20.27 2.31 -14.27
C PRO A 542 -18.75 2.39 -14.06
N GLY A 543 -18.00 2.42 -15.17
CA GLY A 543 -16.57 2.74 -15.18
C GLY A 543 -15.61 1.60 -14.82
N LYS A 544 -14.35 1.98 -14.68
CA LYS A 544 -13.17 1.09 -14.51
C LYS A 544 -12.68 0.97 -13.07
N GLY A 545 -13.58 1.05 -12.09
CA GLY A 545 -13.20 0.94 -10.69
C GLY A 545 -12.67 -0.45 -10.34
N HIS A 546 -11.77 -0.53 -9.35
CA HIS A 546 -11.40 -1.75 -8.64
C HIS A 546 -11.26 -1.45 -7.14
N GLY A 547 -11.38 -2.48 -6.29
CA GLY A 547 -11.70 -2.36 -4.86
C GLY A 547 -13.02 -1.62 -4.55
N LEU A 548 -13.51 -1.84 -3.34
CA LEU A 548 -14.74 -1.25 -2.83
C LEU A 548 -14.62 -0.95 -1.34
N PHE A 549 -14.26 -1.95 -0.56
CA PHE A 549 -14.32 -1.93 0.90
C PHE A 549 -13.23 -1.06 1.55
N GLU A 550 -12.15 -0.79 0.83
CA GLU A 550 -10.97 -0.07 1.29
C GLU A 550 -11.12 1.45 1.17
N PHE A 551 -12.14 1.89 0.44
CA PHE A 551 -12.24 3.27 -0.05
C PHE A 551 -13.56 3.92 0.37
N ASP A 552 -13.54 5.23 0.56
CA ASP A 552 -14.73 6.02 0.91
C ASP A 552 -15.83 5.98 -0.17
N ARG A 553 -15.47 5.54 -1.38
CA ARG A 553 -16.45 5.20 -2.43
C ARG A 553 -17.52 4.21 -1.96
N PHE A 554 -17.22 3.37 -0.96
CA PHE A 554 -18.21 2.52 -0.30
C PHE A 554 -19.44 3.29 0.21
N TYR A 555 -19.24 4.56 0.62
CA TYR A 555 -20.30 5.47 1.08
C TYR A 555 -20.82 6.39 -0.02
N ASP A 556 -19.95 6.83 -0.92
CA ASP A 556 -20.26 7.89 -1.88
C ASP A 556 -20.80 7.35 -3.21
N LEU A 557 -20.60 6.07 -3.52
CA LEU A 557 -21.05 5.47 -4.77
C LEU A 557 -22.57 5.49 -4.87
N LYS A 558 -23.04 6.05 -5.99
CA LYS A 558 -24.45 6.21 -6.31
C LYS A 558 -24.69 5.91 -7.79
N VAL A 559 -25.71 5.11 -8.09
CA VAL A 559 -26.14 4.77 -9.46
C VAL A 559 -27.65 4.96 -9.51
N ASN A 560 -28.14 5.71 -10.49
CA ASN A 560 -29.56 6.01 -10.66
C ASN A 560 -30.24 6.49 -9.36
N ASP A 561 -29.56 7.39 -8.64
CA ASP A 561 -29.94 7.93 -7.32
C ASP A 561 -30.03 6.94 -6.15
N VAL A 562 -29.71 5.66 -6.38
CA VAL A 562 -29.55 4.67 -5.31
C VAL A 562 -28.11 4.69 -4.83
N ARG A 563 -27.90 4.98 -3.53
CA ARG A 563 -26.57 4.87 -2.91
C ARG A 563 -26.30 3.42 -2.53
N LEU A 564 -25.09 2.94 -2.79
CA LEU A 564 -24.68 1.58 -2.44
C LEU A 564 -24.88 1.30 -0.94
N ILE A 565 -24.51 2.24 -0.07
CA ILE A 565 -24.63 2.04 1.39
C ILE A 565 -26.09 1.89 1.84
N ASP A 566 -27.03 2.57 1.19
CA ASP A 566 -28.46 2.51 1.52
C ASP A 566 -29.10 1.23 0.94
N TRP A 567 -28.57 0.75 -0.20
CA TRP A 567 -28.91 -0.56 -0.76
C TRP A 567 -28.42 -1.71 0.12
N LEU A 568 -27.16 -1.67 0.59
CA LEU A 568 -26.61 -2.63 1.54
C LEU A 568 -27.37 -2.65 2.88
N LYS A 569 -27.76 -1.48 3.39
CA LYS A 569 -28.62 -1.36 4.59
C LYS A 569 -29.94 -2.10 4.42
N GLN A 570 -30.55 -2.07 3.24
CA GLN A 570 -31.79 -2.79 2.98
C GLN A 570 -31.57 -4.30 3.09
N LEU A 571 -30.52 -4.85 2.45
CA LEU A 571 -30.18 -6.27 2.53
C LEU A 571 -30.03 -6.77 3.97
N VAL A 572 -29.19 -6.09 4.76
CA VAL A 572 -28.88 -6.54 6.13
C VAL A 572 -29.99 -6.28 7.13
N THR A 573 -30.94 -5.39 6.81
CA THR A 573 -32.17 -5.20 7.61
C THR A 573 -33.33 -6.08 7.14
N GLY A 574 -33.07 -6.99 6.19
CA GLY A 574 -34.02 -7.98 5.72
C GLY A 574 -35.05 -7.47 4.71
N LYS A 575 -34.78 -6.34 4.08
CA LYS A 575 -35.52 -5.88 2.91
C LYS A 575 -34.83 -6.41 1.65
N SER A 576 -35.61 -6.69 0.62
CA SER A 576 -35.11 -7.06 -0.71
C SER A 576 -35.04 -5.81 -1.57
N PRO A 577 -33.86 -5.19 -1.74
CA PRO A 577 -33.76 -4.05 -2.63
C PRO A 577 -33.91 -4.50 -4.09
N SER A 578 -34.36 -3.58 -4.96
CA SER A 578 -34.28 -3.78 -6.40
C SER A 578 -32.83 -3.78 -6.88
N ASP A 579 -32.61 -4.45 -8.01
CA ASP A 579 -31.32 -4.41 -8.69
C ASP A 579 -31.01 -3.01 -9.18
N VAL A 580 -29.72 -2.68 -9.17
CA VAL A 580 -29.21 -1.40 -9.61
C VAL A 580 -28.24 -1.67 -10.74
N HIS A 581 -28.59 -1.19 -11.93
CA HIS A 581 -27.75 -1.32 -13.11
C HIS A 581 -27.45 0.05 -13.69
N CYS A 582 -26.23 0.29 -14.17
CA CYS A 582 -25.90 1.54 -14.85
C CYS A 582 -26.67 1.65 -16.18
N ASP A 583 -27.32 2.80 -16.43
CA ASP A 583 -28.00 3.05 -17.70
C ASP A 583 -26.99 3.42 -18.80
N THR A 584 -25.95 4.17 -18.41
CA THR A 584 -24.83 4.56 -19.27
C THR A 584 -23.54 4.14 -18.58
N CYS A 585 -23.09 2.92 -18.86
CA CYS A 585 -22.00 2.27 -18.12
C CYS A 585 -20.58 2.77 -18.44
N ASN A 586 -20.43 3.91 -19.14
CA ASN A 586 -19.19 4.46 -19.75
C ASN A 586 -17.87 4.05 -19.08
N GLN A 587 -16.89 3.76 -19.95
CA GLN A 587 -15.50 3.40 -19.61
C GLN A 587 -14.66 4.53 -19.02
#